data_AF-A0A1K1PSK4-F1
#
_entry.id   AF-A0A1K1PSK4-F1
#
_cell.length_a   1.000
_cell.length_b   1.000
_cell.length_c   1.000
_cell.angle_alpha   90.00
_cell.angle_beta   90.00
_cell.angle_gamma   90.00
#
_symmetry.space_group_name_H-M   'P 1'
#
loop_
_entity.id
_entity.type
_entity.pdbx_description
1 polymer ?
#
loop_
_entity_poly.entity_id
_entity_poly.type
_entity_poly.pdbx_seq_one_letter_code
_entity_poly.pdbx_strand_id
1 'polypeptide(L)'
;MEHSLSGATQDPAFYNVAEAATLLRLDQSTMYRHLRKGQFPGVKIGARYVVPRAVVDKLINDVLTVGRCIDVAEWTTRWLAEQRIAGQVAGGAA
;
A
#
# COMPACT_ATOMS: atom_id res chain seq x y z
N MET A 1 36.52 20.27 2.86
CA MET A 1 35.62 19.40 3.63
C MET A 1 34.29 20.10 3.70
N GLU A 2 33.30 19.65 2.93
CA GLU A 2 31.88 19.57 3.34
C GLU A 2 31.13 18.77 2.26
N HIS A 3 30.50 17.67 2.66
CA HIS A 3 29.66 16.83 1.81
C HIS A 3 28.27 17.45 1.65
N SER A 4 27.62 17.26 0.50
CA SER A 4 26.16 17.05 0.48
C SER A 4 25.69 16.41 -0.82
N LEU A 5 25.33 15.13 -0.70
CA LEU A 5 24.73 14.28 -1.71
C LEU A 5 23.30 14.76 -1.99
N SER A 6 23.07 15.41 -3.13
CA SER A 6 21.71 15.59 -3.64
C SER A 6 21.40 14.51 -4.68
N GLY A 7 21.40 13.25 -4.23
CA GLY A 7 20.73 12.19 -4.96
C GLY A 7 19.24 12.35 -4.72
N ALA A 8 18.47 12.77 -5.73
CA ALA A 8 17.02 12.83 -5.63
C ALA A 8 16.50 11.48 -5.13
N THR A 9 15.99 11.42 -3.90
CA THR A 9 15.40 10.22 -3.31
C THR A 9 14.12 9.93 -4.08
N GLN A 10 14.22 9.15 -5.16
CA GLN A 10 13.05 8.61 -5.83
C GLN A 10 12.37 7.70 -4.82
N ASP A 11 11.18 8.09 -4.36
CA ASP A 11 10.38 7.26 -3.47
C ASP A 11 10.20 5.87 -4.11
N PRO A 12 10.55 4.78 -3.40
CA PRO A 12 10.55 3.45 -3.98
C PRO A 12 9.13 3.06 -4.41
N ALA A 13 9.01 2.33 -5.52
CA ALA A 13 7.72 1.86 -6.01
C ALA A 13 7.04 0.88 -5.04
N PHE A 14 7.83 0.20 -4.22
CA PHE A 14 7.38 -0.76 -3.22
C PHE A 14 8.10 -0.52 -1.90
N TYR A 15 7.33 -0.46 -0.82
CA TYR A 15 7.82 -0.45 0.55
C TYR A 15 7.83 -1.86 1.11
N ASN A 16 8.84 -2.22 1.90
CA ASN A 16 8.77 -3.41 2.72
C ASN A 16 7.86 -3.19 3.94
N VAL A 17 7.59 -4.24 4.72
CA VAL A 17 6.71 -4.15 5.92
C VAL A 17 7.20 -3.10 6.92
N ALA A 18 8.51 -3.01 7.15
CA ALA A 18 9.07 -2.06 8.10
C ALA A 18 8.93 -0.62 7.61
N GLU A 19 9.24 -0.36 6.33
CA GLU A 19 9.06 0.95 5.71
C GLU A 19 7.59 1.39 5.74
N ALA A 20 6.67 0.51 5.33
CA ALA A 20 5.24 0.81 5.36
C ALA A 20 4.73 1.05 6.78
N ALA A 21 5.22 0.28 7.77
CA ALA A 21 4.89 0.50 9.17
C ALA A 21 5.39 1.87 9.66
N THR A 22 6.63 2.25 9.34
CA THR A 22 7.18 3.58 9.67
C THR A 22 6.39 4.71 9.02
N LEU A 23 6.03 4.58 7.74
CA LEU A 23 5.22 5.57 7.02
C LEU A 23 3.85 5.78 7.66
N LEU A 24 3.20 4.70 8.09
CA LEU A 24 1.89 4.74 8.74
C LEU A 24 1.97 4.99 10.26
N ARG A 25 3.18 5.17 10.82
CA ARG A 25 3.46 5.26 12.27
C ARG A 25 2.87 4.09 13.07
N LEU A 26 2.95 2.89 12.51
CA LEU A 26 2.54 1.63 13.12
C LEU A 26 3.76 0.80 13.54
N ASP A 27 3.55 -0.13 14.47
CA ASP A 27 4.52 -1.21 14.73
C ASP A 27 4.51 -2.25 13.59
N GLN A 28 5.67 -2.85 13.32
CA GLN A 28 5.84 -3.86 12.27
C GLN A 28 4.92 -5.07 12.48
N SER A 29 4.70 -5.49 13.74
CA SER A 29 3.84 -6.64 14.07
C SER A 29 2.38 -6.35 13.72
N THR A 30 1.93 -5.11 13.93
CA THR A 30 0.60 -4.67 13.54
C THR A 30 0.46 -4.65 12.03
N MET A 31 1.44 -4.09 11.32
CA MET A 31 1.43 -4.09 9.86
C MET A 31 1.42 -5.52 9.29
N TYR A 32 2.25 -6.41 9.83
CA TYR A 32 2.29 -7.82 9.44
C TYR A 32 0.95 -8.52 9.71
N ARG A 33 0.28 -8.20 10.82
CA ARG A 33 -1.06 -8.74 11.14
C ARG A 33 -2.11 -8.31 10.12
N HIS A 34 -2.12 -7.03 9.73
CA HIS A 34 -3.05 -6.54 8.71
C HIS A 34 -2.79 -7.18 7.34
N LEU A 35 -1.52 -7.27 6.92
CA LEU A 35 -1.14 -7.92 5.66
C LEU A 35 -1.49 -9.42 5.66
N ARG A 36 -1.23 -10.13 6.76
CA ARG A 36 -1.55 -11.57 6.89
C ARG A 36 -3.06 -11.83 6.90
N LYS A 37 -3.86 -10.92 7.46
CA LYS A 37 -5.33 -11.02 7.47
C LYS A 37 -5.97 -10.52 6.18
N GLY A 38 -5.21 -9.99 5.23
CA GLY A 38 -5.74 -9.38 4.01
C GLY A 38 -6.51 -8.07 4.26
N GLN A 39 -6.27 -7.43 5.41
CA GLN A 39 -6.90 -6.17 5.80
C GLN A 39 -6.15 -4.94 5.29
N PHE A 40 -5.02 -5.13 4.61
CA PHE A 40 -4.24 -4.08 3.96
C PHE A 40 -3.77 -4.59 2.60
N PRO A 41 -3.85 -3.82 1.50
CA PRO A 41 -3.45 -4.30 0.20
C PRO A 41 -1.92 -4.38 0.11
N GLY A 42 -1.41 -5.57 -0.14
CA GLY A 42 0.02 -5.82 -0.27
C GLY A 42 0.29 -7.03 -1.15
N VAL A 43 1.52 -7.13 -1.61
CA VAL A 43 2.01 -8.24 -2.44
C VAL A 43 2.85 -9.16 -1.56
N LYS A 44 2.54 -10.45 -1.59
CA LYS A 44 3.36 -11.48 -0.94
C LYS A 44 4.33 -12.05 -1.97
N ILE A 45 5.63 -11.87 -1.73
CA ILE A 45 6.70 -12.39 -2.58
C ILE A 45 7.45 -13.45 -1.77
N GLY A 46 7.14 -14.73 -2.02
CA GLY A 46 7.66 -15.85 -1.25
C GLY A 46 7.31 -15.74 0.24
N ALA A 47 8.34 -15.54 1.07
CA ALA A 47 8.20 -15.39 2.52
C ALA A 47 8.04 -13.93 3.00
N ARG A 48 8.11 -12.94 2.10
CA ARG A 48 8.10 -11.51 2.45
C ARG A 48 6.84 -10.83 1.94
N TYR A 49 6.41 -9.78 2.63
CA TYR A 49 5.35 -8.89 2.16
C TYR A 49 5.94 -7.55 1.77
N VAL A 50 5.42 -6.98 0.68
CA VAL A 50 5.73 -5.64 0.21
C VAL A 50 4.42 -4.89 -0.06
N VAL A 51 4.46 -3.58 0.11
CA VAL A 51 3.33 -2.67 -0.07
C VAL A 51 3.65 -1.76 -1.25
N PRO A 52 2.85 -1.77 -2.32
CA PRO A 52 3.03 -0.82 -3.41
C PRO A 52 2.78 0.60 -2.93
N ARG A 53 3.60 1.55 -3.35
CA ARG A 53 3.41 2.97 -3.01
C ARG A 53 2.04 3.49 -3.48
N ALA A 54 1.62 3.11 -4.68
CA ALA A 54 0.33 3.51 -5.24
C ALA A 54 -0.87 3.12 -4.34
N VAL A 55 -0.75 2.07 -3.53
CA VAL A 55 -1.79 1.70 -2.56
C VAL A 55 -1.89 2.74 -1.45
N VAL A 56 -0.74 3.17 -0.92
CA VAL A 56 -0.66 4.19 0.14
C VAL A 56 -1.17 5.52 -0.41
N ASP A 57 -0.72 5.93 -1.59
CA ASP A 57 -1.18 7.16 -2.24
C ASP A 57 -2.69 7.13 -2.47
N LYS A 58 -3.26 6.01 -2.94
CA LYS A 58 -4.70 5.88 -3.14
C LYS A 58 -5.47 5.94 -1.81
N LEU A 59 -4.99 5.27 -0.77
CA LEU A 59 -5.60 5.33 0.57
C LEU A 59 -5.66 6.77 1.08
N ILE A 60 -4.55 7.52 0.96
CA ILE A 60 -4.50 8.94 1.37
C ILE A 60 -5.51 9.75 0.57
N ASN A 61 -5.55 9.60 -0.75
CA ASN A 61 -6.50 10.32 -1.61
C ASN A 61 -7.96 9.98 -1.28
N ASP A 62 -8.28 8.72 -1.00
CA ASP A 62 -9.62 8.30 -0.56
C ASP A 62 -10.01 8.96 0.77
N VAL A 63 -9.11 8.98 1.76
CA VAL A 63 -9.36 9.65 3.05
C VAL A 63 -9.59 11.14 2.85
N LEU A 64 -8.76 11.80 2.03
CA LEU A 64 -8.92 13.22 1.71
C LEU A 64 -10.23 13.52 0.96
N THR A 65 -10.66 12.61 0.08
CA THR A 65 -11.89 12.77 -0.72
C THR A 65 -13.15 12.55 0.12
N VAL A 66 -13.17 11.51 0.96
CA VAL A 66 -14.32 11.21 1.82
C VAL A 66 -14.41 12.18 3.00
N GLY A 67 -13.26 12.68 3.48
CA GLY A 67 -13.19 13.61 4.60
C GLY A 67 -13.60 12.99 5.95
N ARG A 68 -13.57 11.66 6.08
CA ARG A 68 -13.91 10.92 7.32
C ARG A 68 -12.88 9.84 7.61
N CYS A 69 -12.92 9.34 8.85
CA CYS A 69 -12.16 8.14 9.23
C CYS A 69 -12.64 6.94 8.40
N ILE A 70 -11.71 6.23 7.78
CA ILE A 70 -11.98 5.04 6.96
C ILE A 70 -11.41 3.82 7.69
N ASP A 71 -12.22 2.76 7.81
CA ASP A 71 -11.71 1.46 8.23
C ASP A 71 -10.88 0.84 7.10
N VAL A 72 -9.62 0.53 7.38
CA VAL A 72 -8.67 0.06 6.37
C VAL A 72 -9.03 -1.33 5.85
N ALA A 73 -9.66 -2.19 6.66
CA ALA A 73 -10.06 -3.53 6.23
C ALA A 73 -11.26 -3.48 5.29
N GLU A 74 -12.25 -2.63 5.59
CA GLU A 74 -13.40 -2.38 4.72
C GLU A 74 -12.94 -1.74 3.41
N TRP A 75 -12.09 -0.72 3.48
CA TRP A 75 -11.51 -0.09 2.29
C TRP A 75 -10.73 -1.08 1.42
N THR A 76 -9.94 -1.97 2.03
CA THR A 76 -9.23 -3.03 1.30
C THR A 76 -10.18 -3.98 0.59
N THR A 77 -11.29 -4.35 1.23
CA THR A 77 -12.32 -5.21 0.63
C THR A 77 -12.95 -4.56 -0.60
N ARG A 78 -13.31 -3.28 -0.48
CA ARG A 78 -13.83 -2.47 -1.60
C ARG A 78 -12.81 -2.34 -2.72
N TRP A 79 -11.56 -2.01 -2.37
CA TRP A 79 -10.46 -1.87 -3.33
C TRP A 79 -10.20 -3.15 -4.12
N LEU A 80 -10.23 -4.32 -3.46
CA LEU A 80 -10.08 -5.62 -4.13
C LEU A 80 -11.26 -5.93 -5.06
N ALA A 81 -12.48 -5.53 -4.72
CA ALA A 81 -13.64 -5.70 -5.60
C ALA A 81 -13.53 -4.82 -6.86
N GLU A 82 -13.14 -3.56 -6.70
CA GLU A 82 -12.92 -2.62 -7.81
C GLU A 82 -11.78 -3.07 -8.73
N GLN A 83 -10.68 -3.56 -8.16
CA GLN A 83 -9.50 -4.02 -8.91
C GLN A 83 -9.75 -5.34 -9.65
N ARG A 84 -10.63 -6.21 -9.13
CA ARG A 84 -11.07 -7.41 -9.87
C ARG A 84 -11.86 -7.02 -11.13
N ILE A 85 -12.72 -6.01 -11.03
CA ILE A 85 -13.47 -5.49 -12.18
C ILE A 85 -12.51 -4.84 -13.19
N ALA A 86 -11.54 -4.04 -12.71
CA ALA A 86 -10.51 -3.43 -13.55
C ALA A 86 -9.56 -4.46 -14.22
N GLY A 87 -9.22 -5.54 -13.51
CA GLY A 87 -8.43 -6.64 -14.07
C GLY A 87 -9.17 -7.49 -15.10
N GLN A 88 -10.49 -7.65 -14.94
CA GLN A 88 -11.33 -8.43 -15.86
C GLN A 88 -11.61 -7.68 -17.17
N VAL A 89 -11.64 -6.34 -17.17
CA VAL A 89 -11.71 -5.54 -18.40
C VAL A 89 -10.36 -5.46 -19.14
N ALA A 90 -9.23 -5.57 -18.43
CA ALA A 90 -7.90 -5.62 -19.06
C ALA A 90 -7.52 -7.02 -19.60
N GLY A 91 -8.11 -8.09 -19.05
CA GLY A 91 -7.91 -9.47 -19.51
C GLY A 91 -8.88 -9.95 -20.61
N GLY A 92 -9.81 -9.08 -21.06
CA GLY A 92 -10.85 -9.40 -22.05
C GLY A 92 -10.48 -9.10 -23.51
N ALA A 93 -9.20 -8.89 -23.81
CA ALA A 93 -8.69 -8.78 -25.18
C ALA A 93 -7.74 -9.95 -25.46
N ALA A 94 -8.32 -11.12 -25.74
CA ALA A 94 -7.63 -12.25 -26.38
C ALA A 94 -8.65 -12.98 -27.27
#